data_AF-A0A935SK21-F1
#
_entry.id   AF-A0A935SK21-F1
#
_cell.length_a   1.000
_cell.length_b   1.000
_cell.length_c   1.000
_cell.angle_alpha   90.00
_cell.angle_beta   90.00
_cell.angle_gamma   90.00
#
_symmetry.space_group_name_H-M   'P 1'
#
loop_
_entity.id
_entity.type
_entity.pdbx_description
1 polymer ?
#
loop_
_entity_poly.entity_id
_entity_poly.type
_entity_poly.pdbx_seq_one_letter_code
_entity_poly.pdbx_strand_id
1 'polypeptide(L)'
;MKNLILGTILLTSIAGCAQIKTATAAATYDAGVRFNSICCGTASPDFLKNFLKSFNYENKVTTLAYKKGGCGREGEFYILFSLNKIPENLMAEFKKQLEGLIPKVNEETRLNKTSKGTVQFLNGVNASQLENCRSELVAWDYTN
;
A
#
# COMPACT_ATOMS: atom_id res chain seq x y z
N MET A 1 41.32 -56.18 -11.63
CA MET A 1 40.20 -57.13 -11.48
C MET A 1 39.00 -56.37 -10.93
N LYS A 2 37.89 -56.40 -11.67
CA LYS A 2 36.48 -56.15 -11.26
C LYS A 2 36.14 -54.70 -10.85
N ASN A 3 35.38 -53.96 -11.68
CA ASN A 3 33.89 -53.84 -11.64
C ASN A 3 33.51 -52.53 -10.91
N LEU A 4 32.46 -51.75 -11.18
CA LEU A 4 31.35 -51.76 -12.13
C LEU A 4 30.70 -50.36 -12.03
N ILE A 5 30.12 -49.91 -13.14
CA ILE A 5 29.29 -48.72 -13.33
C ILE A 5 28.16 -48.62 -12.28
N LEU A 6 27.83 -47.41 -11.81
CA LEU A 6 26.44 -46.99 -11.66
C LEU A 6 26.32 -45.47 -11.66
N GLY A 7 25.87 -44.93 -12.80
CA GLY A 7 25.50 -43.54 -12.93
C GLY A 7 24.24 -43.23 -12.14
N THR A 8 24.18 -42.02 -11.58
CA THR A 8 22.95 -41.45 -11.04
C THR A 8 22.76 -40.09 -11.68
N ILE A 9 22.03 -40.07 -12.79
CA ILE A 9 21.41 -38.86 -13.31
C ILE A 9 20.20 -38.60 -12.43
N LEU A 10 20.28 -37.61 -11.55
CA LEU A 10 19.12 -37.08 -10.86
C LEU A 10 18.66 -35.81 -11.59
N LEU A 11 17.72 -36.00 -12.52
CA LEU A 11 16.88 -34.93 -13.03
C LEU A 11 15.84 -34.61 -11.94
N THR A 12 15.90 -33.42 -11.35
CA THR A 12 14.76 -32.87 -10.58
C THR A 12 14.45 -31.47 -11.09
N SER A 13 13.50 -31.44 -12.02
CA SER A 13 12.72 -30.27 -12.41
C SER A 13 11.59 -30.05 -11.40
N ILE A 14 11.58 -28.93 -10.67
CA ILE A 14 10.36 -28.44 -10.02
C ILE A 14 10.28 -26.91 -10.17
N ALA A 15 9.31 -26.53 -10.99
CA ALA A 15 8.41 -25.39 -10.93
C ALA A 15 8.88 -24.07 -10.29
N GLY A 16 8.71 -23.01 -11.07
CA GLY A 16 8.79 -21.64 -10.62
C GLY A 16 7.89 -21.37 -9.42
N CYS A 17 8.50 -20.99 -8.31
CA CYS A 17 7.86 -20.09 -7.38
C CYS A 17 7.98 -18.68 -7.97
N ALA A 18 6.85 -18.12 -8.40
CA ALA A 18 6.73 -16.67 -8.46
C ALA A 18 7.21 -16.13 -7.11
N GLN A 19 8.29 -15.34 -7.11
CA GLN A 19 8.77 -14.68 -5.92
C GLN A 19 7.71 -13.66 -5.52
N ILE A 20 6.76 -14.08 -4.69
CA ILE A 20 5.89 -13.17 -3.95
C ILE A 20 6.86 -12.36 -3.09
N LYS A 21 7.13 -11.13 -3.51
CA LYS A 21 7.93 -10.18 -2.74
C LYS A 21 7.12 -9.83 -1.50
N THR A 22 7.24 -10.64 -0.46
CA THR A 22 6.74 -10.29 0.87
C THR A 22 7.56 -9.11 1.36
N ALA A 23 6.92 -7.96 1.50
CA ALA A 23 7.54 -6.82 2.17
C ALA A 23 7.82 -7.23 3.62
N THR A 24 9.09 -7.23 4.01
CA THR A 24 9.53 -7.64 5.35
C THR A 24 8.94 -6.71 6.42
N ALA A 25 8.58 -7.29 7.58
CA ALA A 25 7.88 -6.65 8.69
C ALA A 25 8.60 -5.45 9.35
N ALA A 26 9.78 -5.05 8.85
CA ALA A 26 10.57 -3.91 9.33
C ALA A 26 10.58 -2.71 8.37
N ALA A 27 9.73 -2.71 7.33
CA ALA A 27 9.66 -1.59 6.40
C ALA A 27 8.97 -0.36 7.04
N THR A 28 9.69 0.77 7.06
CA THR A 28 9.09 2.08 7.31
C THR A 28 8.68 2.70 5.97
N TYR A 29 7.44 3.14 5.90
CA TYR A 29 6.86 3.86 4.77
C TYR A 29 6.90 5.36 5.03
N ASP A 30 7.18 6.15 4.00
CA ASP A 30 7.37 7.60 4.14
C ASP A 30 6.07 8.31 4.53
N ALA A 31 4.93 7.81 4.06
CA ALA A 31 3.60 8.34 4.36
C ALA A 31 2.55 7.23 4.28
N GLY A 32 1.36 7.50 4.82
CA GLY A 32 0.20 6.63 4.67
C GLY A 32 -1.13 7.35 4.82
N VAL A 33 -2.18 6.68 4.39
CA VAL A 33 -3.58 7.08 4.63
C VAL A 33 -4.30 5.91 5.28
N ARG A 34 -4.88 6.17 6.44
CA ARG A 34 -5.76 5.23 7.15
C ARG A 34 -7.20 5.50 6.75
N PHE A 35 -7.90 4.46 6.34
CA PHE A 35 -9.32 4.46 6.03
C PHE A 35 -10.07 3.83 7.20
N ASN A 36 -10.82 4.64 7.93
CA ASN A 36 -11.65 4.23 9.06
C ASN A 36 -13.10 4.06 8.63
N SER A 37 -13.87 3.34 9.44
CA SER A 37 -15.33 3.31 9.38
C SER A 37 -15.97 4.18 10.44
N ILE A 38 -17.20 4.64 10.17
CA ILE A 38 -18.10 5.21 11.18
C ILE A 38 -19.28 4.27 11.48
N CYS A 39 -19.86 3.58 10.48
CA CYS A 39 -20.99 2.68 10.73
C CYS A 39 -21.24 1.56 9.72
N CYS A 40 -20.78 1.67 8.45
CA CYS A 40 -21.12 0.71 7.39
C CYS A 40 -20.09 0.70 6.23
N GLY A 41 -18.79 0.79 6.50
CA GLY A 41 -17.76 0.62 5.47
C GLY A 41 -16.58 1.58 5.61
N THR A 42 -15.93 1.95 4.52
CA THR A 42 -14.89 3.00 4.56
C THR A 42 -15.18 4.03 3.48
N ALA A 43 -14.53 5.19 3.59
CA ALA A 43 -14.43 6.10 2.45
C ALA A 43 -13.83 5.39 1.22
N SER A 44 -14.19 5.87 0.03
CA SER A 44 -13.59 5.38 -1.22
C SER A 44 -12.14 5.87 -1.36
N PRO A 45 -11.20 5.03 -1.86
CA PRO A 45 -9.84 5.47 -2.17
C PRO A 45 -9.69 6.22 -3.51
N ASP A 46 -10.77 6.49 -4.24
CA ASP A 46 -10.70 7.10 -5.58
C ASP A 46 -10.03 8.49 -5.59
N PHE A 47 -10.23 9.30 -4.55
CA PHE A 47 -9.52 10.58 -4.41
C PHE A 47 -8.00 10.39 -4.41
N LEU A 48 -7.54 9.28 -3.83
CA LEU A 48 -6.12 8.96 -3.71
C LEU A 48 -5.57 8.49 -5.06
N LYS A 49 -6.35 7.72 -5.84
CA LYS A 49 -5.99 7.39 -7.23
C LYS A 49 -5.81 8.65 -8.08
N ASN A 50 -6.77 9.58 -7.98
CA ASN A 50 -6.71 10.84 -8.73
C ASN A 50 -5.52 11.70 -8.30
N PHE A 51 -5.28 11.83 -6.99
CA PHE A 51 -4.11 12.51 -6.45
C PHE A 51 -2.80 11.91 -6.99
N LEU A 52 -2.63 10.59 -6.90
CA LEU A 52 -1.42 9.90 -7.36
C LEU A 52 -1.23 10.06 -8.87
N LYS A 53 -2.31 9.97 -9.66
CA LYS A 53 -2.26 10.16 -11.10
C LYS A 53 -1.78 11.56 -11.47
N SER A 54 -2.36 12.61 -10.88
CA SER A 54 -1.97 13.99 -11.13
C SER A 54 -0.54 14.26 -10.66
N PHE A 55 -0.21 13.88 -9.42
CA PHE A 55 1.12 14.11 -8.85
C PHE A 55 2.22 13.42 -9.67
N ASN A 56 2.03 12.15 -10.03
CA ASN A 56 2.99 11.39 -10.83
C ASN A 56 3.14 11.99 -12.24
N TYR A 57 2.04 12.42 -12.87
CA TYR A 57 2.06 13.03 -14.19
C TYR A 57 2.80 14.36 -14.21
N GLU A 58 2.43 15.28 -13.32
CA GLU A 58 2.99 16.63 -13.23
C GLU A 58 4.48 16.61 -12.90
N ASN A 59 4.88 15.74 -11.98
CA ASN A 59 6.26 15.67 -11.50
C ASN A 59 7.12 14.63 -12.22
N LYS A 60 6.54 13.87 -13.16
CA LYS A 60 7.21 12.78 -13.91
C LYS A 60 7.88 11.74 -13.01
N VAL A 61 7.20 11.37 -11.93
CA VAL A 61 7.66 10.38 -10.95
C VAL A 61 6.72 9.17 -10.89
N THR A 62 7.17 8.10 -10.24
CA THR A 62 6.33 6.94 -9.94
C THR A 62 6.30 6.69 -8.45
N THR A 63 5.11 6.86 -7.85
CA THR A 63 4.89 6.56 -6.44
C THR A 63 4.63 5.07 -6.24
N LEU A 64 5.35 4.42 -5.33
CA LEU A 64 5.05 3.04 -4.94
C LEU A 64 4.05 3.05 -3.78
N ALA A 65 2.92 2.37 -3.95
CA ALA A 65 1.87 2.30 -2.96
C ALA A 65 1.55 0.83 -2.59
N TYR A 66 1.18 0.62 -1.33
CA TYR A 66 0.88 -0.70 -0.77
C TYR A 66 -0.39 -0.65 0.06
N LYS A 67 -1.22 -1.69 -0.03
CA LYS A 67 -2.47 -1.80 0.72
C LYS A 67 -2.34 -2.86 1.82
N LYS A 68 -2.73 -2.49 3.04
CA LYS A 68 -2.90 -3.40 4.19
C LYS A 68 -4.35 -3.31 4.65
N GLY A 69 -5.12 -4.38 4.53
CA GLY A 69 -6.53 -4.43 4.89
C GLY A 69 -6.83 -5.29 6.12
N GLY A 70 -8.12 -5.37 6.44
CA GLY A 70 -8.60 -6.17 7.57
C GLY A 70 -8.23 -5.58 8.93
N CYS A 71 -8.09 -4.25 9.00
CA CYS A 71 -7.68 -3.48 10.18
C CYS A 71 -8.83 -3.16 11.14
N GLY A 72 -10.03 -3.63 10.81
CA GLY A 72 -11.24 -3.55 11.62
C GLY A 72 -12.31 -4.48 11.05
N ARG A 73 -13.56 -4.29 11.48
CA ARG A 73 -14.69 -5.18 11.13
C ARG A 73 -15.40 -4.79 9.85
N GLU A 74 -15.28 -3.54 9.42
CA GLU A 74 -16.09 -2.95 8.36
C GLU A 74 -15.30 -2.68 7.08
N GLY A 75 -14.05 -3.15 7.04
CA GLY A 75 -13.19 -3.09 5.86
C GLY A 75 -12.08 -2.05 5.96
N GLU A 76 -11.81 -1.52 7.15
CA GLU A 76 -10.74 -0.56 7.44
C GLU A 76 -9.39 -1.07 6.92
N PHE A 77 -8.64 -0.14 6.32
CA PHE A 77 -7.38 -0.43 5.66
C PHE A 77 -6.44 0.76 5.67
N TYR A 78 -5.18 0.50 5.34
CA TYR A 78 -4.16 1.50 5.10
C TYR A 78 -3.71 1.44 3.65
N ILE A 79 -3.42 2.61 3.08
CA ILE A 79 -2.56 2.75 1.92
C ILE A 79 -1.26 3.38 2.39
N LEU A 80 -0.13 2.72 2.11
CA LEU A 80 1.20 3.12 2.53
C LEU A 80 2.03 3.49 1.29
N PHE A 81 2.87 4.50 1.42
CA PHE A 81 3.66 5.04 0.32
C PHE A 81 5.15 4.90 0.59
N SER A 82 5.87 4.32 -0.38
CA SER A 82 7.33 4.37 -0.45
C SER A 82 7.71 5.43 -1.46
N LEU A 83 8.28 6.53 -0.98
CA LEU A 83 8.70 7.70 -1.74
C LEU A 83 10.22 7.76 -1.90
N ASN A 84 10.95 6.72 -1.48
CA ASN A 84 12.41 6.61 -1.61
C ASN A 84 12.99 6.77 -3.04
N LYS A 85 12.16 6.68 -4.08
CA LYS A 85 12.55 6.93 -5.49
C LYS A 85 12.16 8.32 -5.99
N ILE A 86 11.61 9.16 -5.13
CA ILE A 86 11.15 10.51 -5.42
C ILE A 86 12.17 11.49 -4.81
N PRO A 87 12.55 12.57 -5.53
CA PRO A 87 13.40 13.62 -4.96
C PRO A 87 12.85 14.20 -3.65
N GLU A 88 13.72 14.51 -2.69
CA GLU A 88 13.32 14.92 -1.33
C GLU A 88 12.38 16.13 -1.31
N ASN A 89 12.61 17.12 -2.17
CA ASN A 89 11.73 18.29 -2.32
C ASN A 89 10.31 17.88 -2.76
N LEU A 90 10.20 16.89 -3.64
CA LEU A 90 8.92 16.35 -4.10
C LEU A 90 8.29 15.41 -3.06
N MET A 91 9.08 14.72 -2.23
CA MET A 91 8.55 13.96 -1.09
C MET A 91 7.85 14.88 -0.08
N ALA A 92 8.47 16.02 0.24
CA ALA A 92 7.89 17.02 1.14
C ALA A 92 6.59 17.60 0.56
N GLU A 93 6.60 17.94 -0.74
CA GLU A 93 5.41 18.45 -1.42
C GLU A 93 4.29 17.40 -1.50
N PHE A 94 4.61 16.13 -1.80
CA PHE A 94 3.65 15.02 -1.79
C PHE A 94 2.93 14.93 -0.45
N LYS A 95 3.69 14.91 0.65
CA LYS A 95 3.13 14.81 2.02
C LYS A 95 2.23 15.98 2.33
N LYS A 96 2.69 17.21 2.04
CA LYS A 96 1.95 18.44 2.26
C LYS A 96 0.64 18.50 1.48
N GLN A 97 0.68 18.18 0.18
CA GLN A 97 -0.52 18.17 -0.66
C GLN A 97 -1.52 17.10 -0.20
N LEU A 98 -1.03 15.89 0.12
CA LEU A 98 -1.87 14.81 0.60
C LEU A 98 -2.51 15.14 1.95
N GLU A 99 -1.74 15.65 2.90
CA GLU A 99 -2.24 16.10 4.21
C GLU A 99 -3.30 17.20 4.06
N GLY A 100 -3.08 18.17 3.17
CA GLY A 100 -4.05 19.24 2.87
C GLY A 100 -5.31 18.77 2.14
N LEU A 101 -5.28 17.62 1.47
CA LEU A 101 -6.42 17.02 0.78
C LEU A 101 -7.37 16.29 1.76
N ILE A 102 -6.83 15.67 2.81
CA ILE A 102 -7.61 14.85 3.76
C ILE A 102 -8.82 15.59 4.37
N PRO A 103 -8.71 16.84 4.86
CA PRO A 103 -9.86 17.55 5.41
C PRO A 103 -10.99 17.77 4.39
N LYS A 104 -10.64 18.03 3.13
CA LYS A 104 -11.62 18.25 2.05
C LYS A 104 -12.41 16.97 1.76
N VAL A 105 -11.71 15.84 1.65
CA VAL A 105 -12.33 14.53 1.41
C VAL A 105 -13.24 14.12 2.56
N ASN A 106 -12.82 14.36 3.81
CA ASN A 106 -13.64 14.06 4.98
C ASN A 106 -14.91 14.93 5.02
N GLU A 107 -14.79 16.21 4.68
CA GLU A 107 -15.94 17.12 4.62
C GLU A 107 -16.93 16.73 3.51
N GLU A 108 -16.44 16.42 2.30
CA GLU A 108 -17.26 15.92 1.20
C GLU A 108 -17.99 14.61 1.59
N THR A 109 -17.28 13.68 2.24
CA THR A 109 -17.85 12.42 2.71
C THR A 109 -18.97 12.66 3.73
N ARG A 110 -18.78 13.63 4.63
CA ARG A 110 -19.78 14.04 5.63
C ARG A 110 -21.01 14.66 4.97
N LEU A 111 -20.82 15.55 3.99
CA LEU A 111 -21.91 16.26 3.31
C LEU A 111 -22.76 15.35 2.43
N ASN A 112 -22.15 14.34 1.81
CA ASN A 112 -22.84 13.45 0.88
C ASN A 112 -23.80 12.44 1.55
N LYS A 113 -23.94 12.44 2.89
CA LYS A 113 -24.83 11.57 3.72
C LYS A 113 -24.70 10.06 3.48
N THR A 114 -23.83 9.63 2.57
CA THR A 114 -23.42 8.26 2.32
C THR A 114 -22.23 7.88 3.20
N SER A 115 -21.86 8.72 4.17
CA SER A 115 -20.64 8.64 4.96
C SER A 115 -20.41 7.23 5.50
N LYS A 116 -19.50 6.51 4.83
CA LYS A 116 -19.08 5.17 5.24
C LYS A 116 -17.93 5.23 6.24
N GLY A 117 -17.23 6.37 6.36
CA GLY A 117 -16.07 6.47 7.23
C GLY A 117 -15.25 7.74 7.02
N THR A 118 -14.05 7.79 7.61
CA THR A 118 -13.12 8.92 7.48
C THR A 118 -11.75 8.46 7.00
N VAL A 119 -10.97 9.39 6.49
CA VAL A 119 -9.56 9.19 6.13
C VAL A 119 -8.66 10.02 7.01
N GLN A 120 -7.47 9.49 7.31
CA GLN A 120 -6.46 10.15 8.14
C GLN A 120 -5.09 10.04 7.46
N PHE A 121 -4.37 11.17 7.37
CA PHE A 121 -2.98 11.18 6.95
C PHE A 121 -2.06 10.68 8.07
N LEU A 122 -1.02 9.93 7.70
CA LEU A 122 0.00 9.43 8.59
C LEU A 122 1.37 9.78 8.00
N ASN A 123 2.19 10.47 8.78
CA ASN A 123 3.57 10.79 8.38
C ASN A 123 4.52 9.77 9.00
N GLY A 124 5.19 8.98 8.16
CA GLY A 124 6.03 7.87 8.63
C GLY A 124 5.20 6.73 9.25
N VAL A 125 5.16 5.57 8.60
CA VAL A 125 4.40 4.42 9.10
C VAL A 125 5.31 3.20 9.19
N ASN A 126 5.46 2.65 10.40
CA ASN A 126 6.14 1.37 10.57
C ASN A 126 5.15 0.22 10.36
N ALA A 127 5.46 -0.71 9.45
CA ALA A 127 4.61 -1.86 9.17
C ALA A 127 4.30 -2.72 10.40
N SER A 128 5.22 -2.80 11.38
CA SER A 128 5.00 -3.55 12.62
C SER A 128 3.89 -2.95 13.49
N GLN A 129 3.59 -1.66 13.35
CA GLN A 129 2.48 -1.03 14.07
C GLN A 129 1.11 -1.42 13.50
N LEU A 130 1.08 -2.11 12.36
CA LEU A 130 -0.13 -2.56 11.67
C LEU A 130 -0.42 -4.05 11.90
N GLU A 131 0.13 -4.64 12.96
CA GLU A 131 -0.08 -6.05 13.32
C GLU A 131 -1.55 -6.40 13.59
N ASN A 132 -2.37 -5.41 13.95
CA ASN A 132 -3.81 -5.59 14.11
C ASN A 132 -4.57 -5.78 12.78
N CYS A 133 -3.90 -5.57 11.64
CA CYS A 133 -4.48 -5.79 10.31
C CYS A 133 -4.24 -7.21 9.82
N ARG A 134 -5.34 -7.87 9.42
CA ARG A 134 -5.36 -9.31 9.08
C ARG A 134 -4.80 -9.67 7.71
N SER A 135 -4.87 -8.78 6.72
CA SER A 135 -4.39 -9.12 5.36
C SER A 135 -2.88 -9.00 5.26
N GLU A 136 -2.23 -9.62 4.29
CA GLU A 136 -0.86 -9.27 3.94
C GLU A 136 -0.77 -7.84 3.37
N LEU A 137 0.43 -7.26 3.40
CA LEU A 137 0.71 -6.01 2.72
C LEU A 137 1.01 -6.31 1.25
N VAL A 138 0.16 -5.80 0.36
CA VAL A 138 0.25 -6.08 -1.08
C VAL A 138 0.48 -4.80 -1.86
N ALA A 139 1.16 -4.86 -3.01
CA ALA A 139 1.26 -3.72 -3.90
C ALA A 139 -0.15 -3.25 -4.29
N TRP A 140 -0.41 -1.95 -4.17
CA TRP A 140 -1.70 -1.38 -4.51
C TRP A 140 -1.65 -0.81 -5.92
N ASP A 141 -2.36 -1.45 -6.84
CA ASP A 141 -2.56 -0.93 -8.17
C ASP A 141 -3.63 0.16 -8.16
N TYR A 142 -3.19 1.39 -8.43
CA TYR A 142 -4.03 2.59 -8.53
C TYR A 142 -4.19 3.07 -9.98
N THR A 143 -3.74 2.27 -10.95
CA THR A 143 -3.79 2.62 -12.39
C THR A 143 -5.06 2.14 -13.10
N ASN A 144 -5.78 1.20 -12.49
CA ASN A 144 -7.05 0.64 -12.96
C ASN A 144 -8.27 1.20 -12.21
#